data_AF-A0A3A0GAL8-F1
#
_entry.id   AF-A0A3A0GAL8-F1
#
_cell.length_a   1.000
_cell.length_b   1.000
_cell.length_c   1.000
_cell.angle_alpha   90.00
_cell.angle_beta   90.00
_cell.angle_gamma   90.00
#
_symmetry.space_group_name_H-M   'P 1'
#
loop_
_entity.id
_entity.type
_entity.pdbx_description
1 polymer ?
#
loop_
_entity_poly.entity_id
_entity_poly.type
_entity_poly.pdbx_seq_one_letter_code
_entity_poly.pdbx_strand_id
1 'polypeptide(L)'
;NLPLGTLVAIAAAVAAIAGIGWLAWERPLRGLSAAEGMFARLVRVATWLGLRPRPSDTPHEYGQRLAASLSDTDAEISTIVDAYVRERFGRQPLPDAESGRLATAWRHLRDRLVRAAAPLGWRRLRHRR
;
A
#
# COMPACT_ATOMS: atom_id res chain seq x y z
N ASN A 1 -20.14 -7.23 33.79
CA ASN A 1 -20.15 -8.39 32.87
C ASN A 1 -21.06 -8.09 31.71
N LEU A 2 -20.51 -7.82 30.52
CA LEU A 2 -21.33 -7.64 29.32
C LEU A 2 -22.03 -8.96 28.99
N PRO A 3 -23.32 -8.95 28.59
CA PRO A 3 -24.00 -10.19 28.21
C PRO A 3 -23.36 -10.78 26.95
N LEU A 4 -23.29 -12.11 26.88
CA LEU A 4 -22.64 -12.84 25.80
C LEU A 4 -23.13 -12.42 24.41
N GLY A 5 -24.43 -12.11 24.29
CA GLY A 5 -25.03 -11.60 23.04
C GLY A 5 -24.43 -10.27 22.56
N THR A 6 -24.07 -9.36 23.46
CA THR A 6 -23.42 -8.09 23.10
C THR A 6 -21.99 -8.33 22.60
N LEU A 7 -21.25 -9.26 23.21
CA LEU A 7 -19.90 -9.61 22.75
C LEU A 7 -19.93 -10.24 21.36
N VAL A 8 -20.89 -11.13 21.10
CA VAL A 8 -21.08 -11.76 19.78
C VAL A 8 -21.46 -10.71 18.73
N ALA A 9 -22.36 -9.78 19.05
CA ALA A 9 -22.76 -8.71 18.13
C ALA A 9 -21.59 -7.77 17.78
N ILE A 10 -20.77 -7.40 18.76
CA ILE A 10 -19.56 -6.57 18.53
C ILE A 10 -18.57 -7.32 17.64
N ALA A 11 -18.29 -8.58 17.92
CA ALA A 11 -17.37 -9.39 17.12
C ALA A 11 -17.85 -9.52 15.67
N ALA A 12 -19.15 -9.77 15.47
CA ALA A 12 -19.75 -9.85 14.14
C ALA A 12 -19.66 -8.51 13.38
N ALA A 13 -19.91 -7.39 14.05
CA ALA A 13 -19.79 -6.07 13.44
C ALA A 13 -18.33 -5.76 13.04
N VAL A 14 -17.35 -6.08 13.90
CA VAL A 14 -15.92 -5.92 13.59
C VAL A 14 -15.51 -6.78 12.40
N ALA A 15 -15.94 -8.05 12.37
CA ALA A 15 -15.66 -8.96 11.26
C ALA A 15 -16.31 -8.47 9.95
N ALA A 16 -17.54 -7.98 10.00
CA ALA A 16 -18.22 -7.42 8.83
C ALA A 16 -17.51 -6.16 8.31
N ILE A 17 -17.13 -5.23 9.19
CA ILE A 17 -16.37 -4.02 8.82
C ILE A 17 -15.01 -4.39 8.22
N ALA A 18 -14.29 -5.33 8.84
CA ALA A 18 -13.01 -5.82 8.32
C ALA A 18 -13.17 -6.50 6.95
N GLY A 19 -14.20 -7.34 6.78
CA GLY A 19 -14.50 -8.02 5.53
C GLY A 19 -14.91 -7.06 4.40
N ILE A 20 -15.76 -6.07 4.69
CA ILE A 20 -16.13 -5.01 3.75
C ILE A 20 -14.90 -4.18 3.38
N GLY A 21 -14.06 -3.82 4.36
CA GLY A 21 -12.80 -3.11 4.14
C GLY A 21 -11.84 -3.90 3.25
N TRP A 22 -11.69 -5.20 3.50
CA TRP A 22 -10.89 -6.11 2.68
C TRP A 22 -11.40 -6.19 1.24
N LEU A 23 -12.71 -6.41 1.07
CA LEU A 23 -13.35 -6.46 -0.25
C LEU A 23 -13.16 -5.14 -1.00
N ALA A 24 -13.39 -4.00 -0.36
CA ALA A 24 -13.20 -2.68 -0.97
C ALA A 24 -11.72 -2.39 -1.32
N TRP A 25 -10.78 -2.99 -0.58
CA TRP A 25 -9.35 -2.91 -0.85
C TRP A 25 -8.94 -3.76 -2.06
N GLU A 26 -9.48 -4.97 -2.20
CA GLU A 26 -9.10 -5.90 -3.27
C GLU A 26 -9.88 -5.72 -4.58
N ARG A 27 -11.15 -5.33 -4.53
CA ARG A 27 -11.99 -5.13 -5.73
C ARG A 27 -11.33 -4.28 -6.82
N PRO A 28 -10.77 -3.10 -6.55
CA PRO A 28 -10.13 -2.27 -7.57
C PRO A 28 -8.75 -2.79 -8.03
N LEU A 29 -8.22 -3.83 -7.39
CA LEU A 29 -7.00 -4.51 -7.82
C LEU A 29 -7.30 -5.73 -8.70
N ARG A 30 -8.58 -6.12 -8.85
CA ARG A 30 -8.98 -7.22 -9.72
C ARG A 30 -8.83 -6.82 -11.19
N GLY A 31 -8.23 -7.71 -11.98
CA GLY A 31 -7.96 -7.48 -13.41
C GLY A 31 -6.69 -6.68 -13.70
N LEU A 32 -5.98 -6.22 -12.67
CA LEU A 32 -4.63 -5.67 -12.82
C LEU A 32 -3.61 -6.79 -12.91
N SER A 33 -2.54 -6.53 -13.64
CA SER A 33 -1.36 -7.39 -13.61
C SER A 33 -0.67 -7.38 -12.24
N ALA A 34 0.32 -8.26 -12.05
CA ALA A 34 1.09 -8.33 -10.81
C ALA A 34 1.75 -6.99 -10.45
N ALA A 35 2.35 -6.27 -11.42
CA ALA A 35 2.98 -4.98 -11.12
C ALA A 35 1.97 -3.85 -10.95
N GLU A 36 0.96 -3.78 -11.81
CA GLU A 36 -0.08 -2.76 -11.71
C GLU A 36 -0.78 -2.85 -10.36
N GLY A 37 -1.13 -4.06 -9.93
CA GLY A 37 -1.71 -4.31 -8.61
C GLY A 37 -0.77 -3.90 -7.47
N MET A 38 0.53 -4.18 -7.59
CA MET A 38 1.50 -3.83 -6.56
C MET A 38 1.74 -2.32 -6.46
N PHE A 39 1.90 -1.64 -7.59
CA PHE A 39 2.08 -0.19 -7.62
C PHE A 39 0.82 0.53 -7.14
N ALA A 40 -0.37 0.07 -7.53
CA ALA A 40 -1.63 0.60 -7.00
C ALA A 40 -1.72 0.43 -5.47
N ARG A 41 -1.29 -0.71 -4.94
CA ARG A 41 -1.23 -0.97 -3.49
C ARG A 41 -0.25 -0.04 -2.79
N LEU A 42 0.94 0.17 -3.36
CA LEU A 42 1.94 1.13 -2.86
C LEU A 42 1.35 2.55 -2.78
N VAL A 43 0.78 3.04 -3.88
CA VAL A 43 0.15 4.37 -3.95
C VAL A 43 -0.95 4.50 -2.89
N ARG A 44 -1.78 3.47 -2.72
CA ARG A 44 -2.89 3.50 -1.78
C ARG A 44 -2.44 3.58 -0.33
N VAL A 45 -1.46 2.75 0.07
CA VAL A 45 -0.90 2.79 1.42
C VAL A 45 -0.20 4.13 1.68
N ALA A 46 0.63 4.59 0.75
CA ALA A 46 1.31 5.88 0.88
C ALA A 46 0.32 7.05 0.97
N THR A 47 -0.78 7.01 0.22
CA THR A 47 -1.85 8.02 0.30
C THR A 47 -2.49 8.07 1.69
N TRP A 48 -2.71 6.91 2.33
CA TRP A 48 -3.18 6.87 3.72
C TRP A 48 -2.19 7.48 4.71
N LEU A 49 -0.89 7.38 4.44
CA LEU A 49 0.16 8.05 5.20
C LEU A 49 0.30 9.55 4.88
N GLY A 50 -0.43 10.05 3.88
CA GLY A 50 -0.33 11.44 3.41
C GLY A 50 0.74 11.70 2.35
N LEU A 51 1.37 10.65 1.82
CA LEU A 51 2.44 10.70 0.84
C LEU A 51 1.88 10.38 -0.56
N ARG A 52 0.82 11.08 -0.97
CA ARG A 52 0.14 10.85 -2.26
C ARG A 52 1.02 11.28 -3.46
N PRO A 53 0.90 10.63 -4.63
CA PRO A 53 1.43 11.15 -5.90
C PRO A 53 0.88 12.55 -6.23
N ARG A 54 1.70 13.41 -6.85
CA ARG A 54 1.28 14.68 -7.44
C ARG A 54 0.75 14.41 -8.86
N PRO A 55 -0.15 15.26 -9.39
CA PRO A 55 -0.73 15.06 -10.72
C PRO A 55 0.30 15.00 -11.86
N SER A 56 1.44 15.66 -11.70
CA SER A 56 2.51 15.73 -12.69
C SER A 56 3.58 14.65 -12.53
N ASP A 57 3.53 13.82 -11.48
CA ASP A 57 4.60 12.84 -11.26
C ASP A 57 4.53 11.71 -12.28
N THR A 58 5.68 11.38 -12.84
CA THR A 58 5.91 10.06 -13.40
C THR A 58 6.05 9.00 -12.28
N PRO A 59 5.87 7.70 -12.59
CA PRO A 59 6.03 6.65 -11.58
C PRO A 59 7.40 6.65 -10.91
N HIS A 60 8.48 6.92 -11.66
CA HIS A 60 9.84 7.03 -11.11
C HIS A 60 10.00 8.25 -10.20
N GLU A 61 9.52 9.43 -10.60
CA GLU A 61 9.57 10.63 -9.77
C GLU A 61 8.78 10.46 -8.47
N TYR A 62 7.60 9.84 -8.55
CA TYR A 62 6.82 9.50 -7.37
C TYR A 62 7.58 8.52 -6.46
N GLY A 63 8.16 7.46 -7.04
CA GLY A 63 8.95 6.47 -6.31
C GLY A 63 10.13 7.09 -5.55
N GLN A 64 10.93 7.91 -6.24
CA GLN A 64 12.07 8.61 -5.65
C GLN A 64 11.64 9.54 -4.51
N ARG A 65 10.56 10.32 -4.70
CA ARG A 65 10.05 11.19 -3.64
C ARG A 65 9.51 10.40 -2.45
N LEU A 66 8.87 9.26 -2.71
CA LEU A 66 8.37 8.38 -1.66
C LEU A 66 9.51 7.77 -0.85
N ALA A 67 10.56 7.28 -1.52
CA ALA A 67 11.78 6.76 -0.88
C ALA A 67 12.50 7.84 -0.07
N ALA A 68 12.59 9.07 -0.58
CA ALA A 68 13.17 10.19 0.19
C ALA A 68 12.38 10.52 1.47
N SER A 69 11.08 10.19 1.51
CA SER A 69 10.23 10.39 2.69
C SER A 69 10.29 9.21 3.68
N LEU A 70 10.83 8.06 3.26
CA LEU A 70 10.82 6.81 3.99
C LEU A 70 12.24 6.23 4.05
N SER A 71 12.89 6.34 5.21
CA SER A 71 14.25 5.86 5.41
C SER A 71 14.40 4.38 5.04
N ASP A 72 15.44 4.05 4.28
CA ASP A 72 15.81 2.66 3.92
C ASP A 72 14.69 1.90 3.20
N THR A 73 14.06 2.50 2.17
CA THR A 73 13.02 1.83 1.35
C THR A 73 13.26 1.92 -0.16
N ASP A 74 14.38 2.50 -0.57
CA ASP A 74 14.66 2.84 -1.96
C ASP A 74 14.71 1.61 -2.88
N ALA A 75 15.34 0.54 -2.43
CA ALA A 75 15.46 -0.71 -3.19
C ALA A 75 14.08 -1.36 -3.43
N GLU A 76 13.25 -1.45 -2.40
CA GLU A 76 11.93 -2.07 -2.51
C GLU A 76 10.97 -1.21 -3.34
N ILE A 77 11.00 0.12 -3.17
CA ILE A 77 10.18 1.04 -3.96
C ILE A 77 10.59 1.01 -5.42
N SER A 78 11.90 1.08 -5.72
CA SER A 78 12.40 1.03 -7.10
C SER A 78 12.04 -0.30 -7.77
N THR A 79 12.17 -1.42 -7.06
CA THR A 79 11.75 -2.74 -7.58
C THR A 79 10.28 -2.76 -8.03
N ILE A 80 9.39 -2.15 -7.24
CA ILE A 80 7.95 -2.08 -7.56
C ILE A 80 7.69 -1.14 -8.74
N VAL A 81 8.34 0.03 -8.74
CA VAL A 81 8.16 1.06 -9.77
C VAL A 81 8.70 0.58 -11.12
N ASP A 82 9.88 -0.03 -11.15
CA ASP A 82 10.49 -0.55 -12.37
C ASP A 82 9.66 -1.67 -12.98
N ALA A 83 9.14 -2.59 -12.14
CA ALA A 83 8.23 -3.63 -12.60
C ALA A 83 6.96 -3.02 -13.23
N TYR A 84 6.37 -2.01 -12.58
CA TYR A 84 5.20 -1.32 -13.11
C TYR A 84 5.49 -0.62 -14.44
N VAL A 85 6.59 0.12 -14.54
CA VAL A 85 6.95 0.85 -15.77
C VAL A 85 7.24 -0.12 -16.91
N ARG A 86 8.00 -1.20 -16.66
CA ARG A 86 8.31 -2.22 -17.68
C ARG A 86 7.05 -2.89 -18.20
N GLU A 87 6.11 -3.24 -17.32
CA GLU A 87 4.88 -3.89 -17.74
C GLU A 87 3.93 -2.91 -18.46
N ARG A 88 3.72 -1.74 -17.88
CA ARG A 88 2.77 -0.73 -18.38
C ARG A 88 3.21 -0.10 -19.71
N PHE A 89 4.50 0.22 -19.85
CA PHE A 89 5.03 0.94 -21.02
C PHE A 89 5.87 0.05 -21.94
N GLY A 90 6.50 -1.01 -21.42
CA GLY A 90 7.31 -1.95 -22.20
C GLY A 90 6.51 -3.10 -22.82
N ARG A 91 5.23 -3.27 -22.44
CA ARG A 91 4.35 -4.38 -22.90
C ARG A 91 4.94 -5.79 -22.64
N GLN A 92 5.81 -5.91 -21.64
CA GLN A 92 6.39 -7.18 -21.25
C GLN A 92 5.67 -7.69 -19.99
N PRO A 93 4.91 -8.80 -20.09
CA PRO A 93 4.32 -9.42 -18.92
C PRO A 93 5.43 -9.88 -17.98
N LEU A 94 5.20 -9.73 -16.68
CA LEU A 94 6.16 -10.15 -15.67
C LEU A 94 6.24 -11.67 -15.57
N PRO A 95 7.45 -12.26 -15.69
CA PRO A 95 7.65 -13.68 -15.41
C PRO A 95 7.32 -14.01 -13.95
N ASP A 96 6.86 -15.24 -13.69
CA ASP A 96 6.48 -15.69 -12.34
C ASP A 96 7.61 -15.53 -11.30
N ALA A 97 8.86 -15.72 -11.71
CA ALA A 97 10.04 -15.49 -10.86
C ALA A 97 10.19 -14.02 -10.42
N GLU A 98 9.81 -13.07 -11.29
CA GLU A 98 9.81 -11.64 -10.97
C GLU A 98 8.66 -11.28 -10.02
N SER A 99 7.51 -11.95 -10.16
CA SER A 99 6.36 -11.81 -9.25
C SER A 99 6.71 -12.21 -7.80
N GLY A 100 7.52 -13.26 -7.61
CA GLY A 100 8.02 -13.67 -6.29
C GLY A 100 8.95 -12.63 -5.65
N ARG A 101 9.82 -12.00 -6.46
CA ARG A 101 10.67 -10.87 -6.01
C ARG A 101 9.82 -9.67 -5.63
N LEU A 102 8.81 -9.35 -6.43
CA LEU A 102 7.88 -8.25 -6.19
C LEU A 102 7.11 -8.43 -4.87
N ALA A 103 6.61 -9.65 -4.61
CA ALA A 103 5.93 -9.98 -3.36
C ALA A 103 6.86 -9.84 -2.14
N THR A 104 8.14 -10.19 -2.29
CA THR A 104 9.15 -10.07 -1.23
C THR A 104 9.48 -8.61 -0.94
N ALA A 105 9.75 -7.81 -1.98
CA ALA A 105 9.93 -6.37 -1.86
C ALA A 105 8.74 -5.71 -1.15
N TRP A 106 7.51 -6.10 -1.51
CA TRP A 106 6.31 -5.59 -0.83
C TRP A 106 6.24 -5.93 0.65
N ARG A 107 6.59 -7.17 1.05
CA ARG A 107 6.58 -7.56 2.46
C ARG A 107 7.52 -6.69 3.28
N HIS A 108 8.77 -6.52 2.81
CA HIS A 108 9.75 -5.66 3.49
C HIS A 108 9.29 -4.21 3.55
N LEU A 109 8.78 -3.67 2.44
CA LEU A 109 8.27 -2.31 2.37
C LEU A 109 7.07 -2.10 3.31
N ARG A 110 6.12 -3.03 3.35
CA ARG A 110 4.94 -2.95 4.23
C ARG A 110 5.35 -2.84 5.68
N ASP A 111 6.29 -3.65 6.14
CA ASP A 111 6.71 -3.66 7.54
C ASP A 111 7.38 -2.32 7.91
N ARG A 112 8.13 -1.71 6.99
CA ARG A 112 8.72 -0.37 7.15
C ARG A 112 7.65 0.73 7.12
N LEU A 113 6.69 0.65 6.21
CA LEU A 113 5.56 1.60 6.11
C LEU A 113 4.71 1.62 7.39
N VAL A 114 4.43 0.44 7.97
CA VAL A 114 3.70 0.33 9.24
C VAL A 114 4.47 0.99 10.39
N ARG A 115 5.79 0.79 10.46
CA ARG A 115 6.64 1.46 11.46
C ARG A 115 6.67 2.97 11.26
N ALA A 116 6.74 3.45 10.02
CA ALA A 116 6.73 4.88 9.69
C ALA A 116 5.37 5.56 9.96
N ALA A 117 4.27 4.80 9.94
CA ALA A 117 2.92 5.30 10.23
C ALA A 117 2.74 5.69 11.71
N ALA A 118 3.44 5.03 12.63
CA ALA A 118 3.33 5.26 14.07
C ALA A 118 3.61 6.71 14.51
N PRO A 119 4.69 7.38 14.05
CA PRO A 119 4.93 8.79 14.37
C PRO A 119 4.11 9.79 13.53
N LEU A 120 3.65 9.40 12.33
CA LEU A 120 2.88 10.30 11.43
C LEU A 120 1.42 10.49 11.88
N GLY A 121 0.82 9.51 12.57
CA GLY A 121 -0.50 9.65 13.21
C GLY A 121 -0.55 10.77 14.26
N TRP A 122 0.58 11.06 14.94
CA TRP A 122 0.67 12.06 16.01
C TRP A 122 0.70 13.50 15.49
N ARG A 123 1.30 13.77 14.32
CA ARG A 123 1.42 15.15 13.77
C ARG A 123 0.12 15.67 13.15
N ARG A 124 -0.76 14.79 12.64
CA ARG A 124 -2.07 15.18 12.08
C ARG A 124 -3.09 15.64 13.12
N LEU A 125 -2.94 15.25 14.38
CA LEU A 125 -3.84 15.67 15.47
C LEU A 125 -3.46 17.04 16.08
N ARG A 126 -2.27 17.59 15.78
CA ARG A 126 -1.78 18.83 16.41
C ARG A 126 -2.05 20.12 15.62
N HIS A 127 -2.40 20.04 14.34
CA HIS A 127 -2.57 21.22 13.46
C HIS A 127 -4.03 21.61 13.15
N ARG A 128 -4.99 21.22 14.00
CA ARG A 128 -6.36 21.78 13.98
C ARG A 128 -6.62 22.63 15.23
N ARG A 129 -5.84 23.68 15.42
CA ARG A 129 -6.16 24.81 16.31
C ARG A 129 -5.89 26.10 15.57
#